data_AF-A0A957DJ96-F1
#
_entry.id   AF-A0A957DJ96-F1
#
_cell.length_a   1.000
_cell.length_b   1.000
_cell.length_c   1.000
_cell.angle_alpha   90.00
_cell.angle_beta   90.00
_cell.angle_gamma   90.00
#
_symmetry.space_group_name_H-M   'P 1'
#
loop_
_entity.id
_entity.type
_entity.pdbx_description
1 polymer ?
#
loop_
_entity_poly.entity_id
_entity_poly.type
_entity_poly.pdbx_seq_one_letter_code
_entity_poly.pdbx_strand_id
1 'polypeptide(L)'
;LPGATETFEVRGAKLAGEGGIYRVSLITDGGEQPITHVWAGGYWRQRDLTVRINEFLADWERDTLTIVSFYPWYRYLLLVAPLLLGLLLWSLLPIVTLTLQKGGNLTVRRRTWWRVTTHAYPLSAIEAVLLEPRPLRSALLHLRPVALAPRPHALPGLTPRTRARLIALINAF
;
A
#
# COMPACT_ATOMS: atom_id res chain seq x y z
N LEU A 1 43.55 -17.53 23.93
CA LEU A 1 43.13 -18.41 25.04
C LEU A 1 41.99 -19.27 24.49
N PRO A 2 42.15 -20.59 24.33
CA PRO A 2 41.02 -21.45 23.99
C PRO A 2 40.01 -21.34 25.14
N GLY A 3 38.80 -20.84 24.83
CA GLY A 3 37.75 -20.69 25.82
C GLY A 3 37.37 -22.06 26.36
N ALA A 4 37.37 -22.22 27.68
CA ALA A 4 36.87 -23.43 28.31
C ALA A 4 35.39 -23.58 27.94
N THR A 5 35.04 -24.70 27.31
CA THR A 5 33.65 -25.06 27.06
C THR A 5 33.11 -25.65 28.35
N GLU A 6 32.42 -24.85 29.15
CA GLU A 6 31.69 -25.35 30.31
C GLU A 6 30.38 -25.99 29.84
N THR A 7 30.27 -27.31 29.96
CA THR A 7 29.03 -28.05 29.77
C THR A 7 28.22 -28.03 31.06
N PHE A 8 27.02 -27.47 31.00
CA PHE A 8 26.06 -27.46 32.10
C PHE A 8 24.90 -28.40 31.80
N GLU A 9 24.50 -29.23 32.76
CA GLU A 9 23.27 -30.01 32.67
C GLU A 9 22.06 -29.09 32.89
N VAL A 10 21.11 -29.11 31.96
CA VAL A 10 19.90 -28.28 32.00
C VAL A 10 18.77 -29.10 32.60
N ARG A 11 18.24 -28.68 33.74
CA ARG A 11 17.15 -29.36 34.47
C ARG A 11 15.76 -28.81 34.13
N GLY A 12 15.70 -27.62 33.56
CA GLY A 12 14.42 -26.96 33.26
C GLY A 12 14.58 -25.53 32.77
N ALA A 13 13.45 -24.89 32.51
CA ALA A 13 13.34 -23.47 32.23
C ALA A 13 12.29 -22.82 33.12
N LYS A 14 12.54 -21.56 33.49
CA LYS A 14 11.67 -20.72 34.30
C LYS A 14 11.52 -19.35 33.67
N LEU A 15 10.35 -18.76 33.86
CA LEU A 15 10.09 -17.37 33.55
C LEU A 15 10.53 -16.49 34.74
N ALA A 16 11.45 -15.55 34.50
CA ALA A 16 11.86 -14.54 35.46
C ALA A 16 11.39 -13.16 34.96
N GLY A 17 10.93 -12.27 35.84
CA GLY A 17 10.30 -11.01 35.41
C GLY A 17 9.93 -10.09 36.56
N GLU A 18 10.13 -8.79 36.36
CA GLU A 18 9.60 -7.72 37.23
C GLU A 18 9.16 -6.53 36.34
N GLY A 19 8.05 -5.86 36.70
CA GLY A 19 7.61 -4.66 35.99
C GLY A 19 7.11 -4.87 34.54
N GLY A 20 6.57 -6.04 34.20
CA GLY A 20 6.05 -6.35 32.85
C GLY A 20 7.13 -6.69 31.82
N ILE A 21 8.38 -6.74 32.28
CA ILE A 21 9.54 -7.16 31.52
C ILE A 21 9.90 -8.57 31.99
N TYR A 22 10.03 -9.50 31.05
CA TYR A 22 10.26 -10.91 31.37
C TYR A 22 11.51 -11.42 30.62
N ARG A 23 12.13 -12.47 31.15
CA ARG A 23 13.16 -13.27 30.50
C ARG A 23 12.93 -14.77 30.77
N VAL A 24 13.44 -15.62 29.90
CA VAL A 24 13.51 -17.06 30.15
C VAL A 24 14.91 -17.43 30.64
N SER A 25 14.96 -18.08 31.79
CA SER A 25 16.18 -18.59 32.41
C SER A 25 16.15 -20.12 32.42
N LEU A 26 17.27 -20.73 32.04
CA LEU A 26 17.52 -22.15 32.24
C LEU A 26 17.92 -22.39 33.69
N ILE A 27 17.42 -23.46 34.26
CA ILE A 27 17.83 -23.96 35.56
C ILE A 27 18.90 -25.01 35.29
N THR A 28 20.11 -24.73 35.74
CA THR A 28 21.27 -25.62 35.63
C THR A 28 21.78 -25.98 37.01
N ASP A 29 22.71 -26.93 37.08
CA ASP A 29 23.39 -27.33 38.32
C ASP A 29 24.18 -26.18 38.96
N GLY A 30 24.63 -25.22 38.15
CA GLY A 30 25.31 -23.99 38.59
C GLY A 30 24.37 -22.84 38.97
N GLY A 31 23.06 -23.02 38.85
CA GLY A 31 22.04 -22.00 39.12
C GLY A 31 21.24 -21.56 37.89
N GLU A 32 20.61 -20.39 37.98
CA GLU A 32 19.78 -19.84 36.90
C GLU A 32 20.61 -19.10 35.84
N GLN A 33 20.60 -19.59 34.60
CA GLN A 33 21.34 -19.01 33.47
C GLN A 33 20.36 -18.42 32.43
N PRO A 34 20.42 -17.11 32.11
CA PRO A 34 19.50 -16.53 31.13
C PRO A 34 19.80 -17.02 29.70
N ILE A 35 18.77 -17.43 28.96
CA ILE A 35 18.90 -17.80 27.53
C ILE A 35 19.19 -16.55 26.69
N THR A 36 18.58 -15.42 27.06
CA THR A 36 18.80 -14.13 26.42
C THR A 36 19.28 -13.13 27.46
N HIS A 37 20.36 -12.41 27.16
CA HIS A 37 20.86 -11.32 28.00
C HIS A 37 19.87 -10.14 28.10
N VAL A 38 18.99 -10.01 27.11
CA VAL A 38 18.04 -8.90 27.01
C VAL A 38 16.68 -9.34 27.49
N TRP A 39 16.11 -8.57 28.41
CA TRP A 39 14.74 -8.74 28.83
C TRP A 39 13.79 -8.16 27.79
N ALA A 40 12.71 -8.87 27.48
CA ALA A 40 11.77 -8.46 26.44
C ALA A 40 10.34 -8.31 27.01
N GLY A 41 9.53 -7.48 26.36
CA GLY A 41 8.10 -7.38 26.66
C GLY A 41 7.32 -8.58 26.10
N GLY A 42 6.26 -8.98 26.81
CA GLY A 42 5.30 -9.99 26.33
C GLY A 42 5.31 -11.30 27.12
N TYR A 43 4.67 -11.28 28.30
CA TYR A 43 4.48 -12.43 29.21
C TYR A 43 4.12 -13.73 28.48
N TRP A 44 3.10 -13.68 27.62
CA TRP A 44 2.56 -14.86 26.97
C TRP A 44 3.56 -15.58 26.06
N ARG A 45 4.37 -14.83 25.30
CA ARG A 45 5.38 -15.45 24.42
C ARG A 45 6.47 -16.14 25.20
N GLN A 46 6.86 -15.54 26.31
CA GLN A 46 7.93 -16.09 27.12
C GLN A 46 7.46 -17.25 27.97
N ARG A 47 6.22 -17.20 28.47
CA ARG A 47 5.56 -18.35 29.09
C ARG A 47 5.45 -19.52 28.09
N ASP A 48 5.00 -19.27 26.87
CA ASP A 48 4.93 -20.31 25.82
C ASP A 48 6.31 -20.90 25.53
N LEU A 49 7.34 -20.06 25.45
CA LEU A 49 8.72 -20.49 25.29
C LEU A 49 9.19 -21.38 26.47
N THR A 50 8.94 -20.97 27.71
CA THR A 50 9.27 -21.76 28.91
C THR A 50 8.58 -23.12 28.88
N VAL A 51 7.29 -23.15 28.54
CA VAL A 51 6.51 -24.40 28.44
C VAL A 51 7.12 -25.32 27.39
N ARG A 52 7.40 -24.83 26.18
CA ARG A 52 8.01 -25.63 25.11
C ARG A 52 9.38 -26.20 25.48
N ILE A 53 10.20 -25.43 26.20
CA ILE A 53 11.51 -25.91 26.67
C ILE A 53 11.33 -27.03 27.69
N ASN A 54 10.41 -26.86 28.65
CA ASN A 54 10.14 -27.90 29.66
C ASN A 54 9.53 -29.17 29.04
N GLU A 55 8.63 -29.03 28.06
CA GLU A 55 8.08 -30.15 27.31
C GLU A 55 9.17 -30.89 26.52
N PHE A 56 10.10 -30.15 25.90
CA PHE A 56 11.24 -30.73 25.20
C PHE A 56 12.17 -31.50 26.15
N LEU A 57 12.48 -30.93 27.33
CA LEU A 57 13.33 -31.60 28.32
C LEU A 57 12.68 -32.86 28.93
N ALA A 58 11.35 -32.94 28.93
CA ALA A 58 10.61 -34.11 29.37
C ALA A 58 10.49 -35.21 28.30
N ASP A 59 10.69 -34.87 27.02
CA ASP A 59 10.55 -35.77 25.88
C ASP A 59 11.91 -36.32 25.44
N TRP A 60 12.23 -37.55 25.85
CA TRP A 60 13.50 -38.20 25.57
C TRP A 60 13.67 -38.63 24.10
N GLU A 61 12.60 -38.61 23.29
CA GLU A 61 12.67 -38.98 21.87
C GLU A 61 13.10 -37.81 20.96
N ARG A 62 13.13 -36.57 21.47
CA ARG A 62 13.46 -35.39 20.69
C ARG A 62 14.90 -34.95 20.94
N ASP A 63 15.74 -35.04 19.92
CA ASP A 63 17.14 -34.58 20.01
C ASP A 63 17.31 -33.07 19.81
N THR A 64 16.35 -32.40 19.16
CA THR A 64 16.48 -30.97 18.79
C THR A 64 15.19 -30.18 18.99
N LEU A 65 15.32 -28.97 19.57
CA LEU A 65 14.24 -27.99 19.68
C LEU A 65 14.56 -26.77 18.81
N THR A 66 13.77 -26.55 17.76
CA THR A 66 13.89 -25.35 16.91
C THR A 66 12.79 -24.34 17.26
N ILE A 67 13.20 -23.19 17.81
CA ILE A 67 12.29 -22.09 18.13
C ILE A 67 12.46 -21.00 17.07
N VAL A 68 11.43 -20.80 16.25
CA VAL A 68 11.43 -19.73 15.24
C VAL A 68 10.64 -18.53 15.77
N SER A 69 11.35 -17.44 16.11
CA SER A 69 10.72 -16.19 16.51
C SER A 69 10.32 -15.37 15.27
N PHE A 70 9.06 -15.48 14.85
CA PHE A 70 8.49 -14.54 13.86
C PHE A 70 8.02 -13.27 14.56
N TYR A 71 8.58 -12.13 14.18
CA TYR A 71 8.12 -10.83 14.67
C TYR A 71 6.87 -10.39 13.91
N PRO A 72 5.65 -10.36 14.48
CA PRO A 72 4.45 -10.08 13.70
C PRO A 72 4.36 -8.64 13.14
N TRP A 73 5.24 -7.72 13.56
CA TRP A 73 5.21 -6.32 13.10
C TRP A 73 5.35 -6.18 11.58
N TYR A 74 6.10 -7.08 10.89
CA TYR A 74 6.24 -7.03 9.43
C TYR A 74 4.91 -7.27 8.71
N ARG A 75 3.98 -8.04 9.30
CA ARG A 75 2.63 -8.23 8.72
C ARG A 75 1.86 -6.93 8.68
N TYR A 76 2.01 -6.09 9.69
CA TYR A 76 1.37 -4.78 9.72
C TYR A 76 2.01 -3.84 8.69
N LEU A 77 3.32 -3.91 8.44
CA LEU A 77 3.93 -3.15 7.35
C LEU A 77 3.32 -3.50 5.99
N LEU A 78 3.09 -4.79 5.72
CA LEU A 78 2.49 -5.24 4.46
C LEU A 78 1.06 -4.72 4.26
N LEU A 79 0.34 -4.42 5.34
CA LEU A 79 -1.01 -3.86 5.28
C LEU A 79 -1.02 -2.33 5.25
N VAL A 80 -0.15 -1.68 6.04
CA VAL A 80 -0.11 -0.22 6.17
C VAL A 80 0.56 0.43 4.96
N ALA A 81 1.61 -0.18 4.41
CA ALA A 81 2.33 0.37 3.26
C ALA A 81 1.45 0.63 2.03
N PRO A 82 0.63 -0.32 1.53
CA PRO A 82 -0.24 -0.07 0.38
C PRO A 82 -1.34 0.96 0.68
N LEU A 83 -1.82 1.03 1.93
CA LEU A 83 -2.81 2.02 2.34
C LEU A 83 -2.22 3.44 2.29
N LEU A 84 -1.01 3.62 2.83
CA LEU A 84 -0.30 4.89 2.75
C LEU A 84 0.05 5.26 1.31
N LEU A 85 0.46 4.28 0.49
CA LEU A 85 0.73 4.50 -0.93
C LEU A 85 -0.55 4.93 -1.68
N GLY A 86 -1.68 4.28 -1.41
CA GLY A 86 -2.97 4.66 -1.99
C GLY A 86 -3.40 6.06 -1.61
N LEU A 87 -3.24 6.45 -0.34
CA LEU A 87 -3.53 7.81 0.14
C LEU A 87 -2.61 8.85 -0.52
N LEU A 88 -1.32 8.53 -0.64
CA LEU A 88 -0.35 9.38 -1.32
C LEU A 88 -0.75 9.58 -2.78
N LEU A 89 -1.04 8.49 -3.51
CA LEU A 89 -1.47 8.55 -4.91
C LEU A 89 -2.78 9.31 -5.10
N TRP A 90 -3.73 9.17 -4.17
CA TRP A 90 -4.98 9.92 -4.18
C TRP A 90 -4.74 11.44 -4.09
N SER A 91 -3.78 11.87 -3.27
CA SER A 91 -3.42 13.29 -3.14
C SER A 91 -2.80 13.90 -4.40
N LEU A 92 -2.33 13.07 -5.35
CA LEU A 92 -1.77 13.52 -6.62
C LEU A 92 -2.84 13.82 -7.67
N LEU A 93 -4.10 13.45 -7.43
CA LEU A 93 -5.19 13.70 -8.36
C LEU A 93 -5.41 15.21 -8.53
N PRO A 94 -5.37 15.74 -9.76
CA PRO A 94 -5.53 17.18 -9.99
C PRO A 94 -6.94 17.63 -9.63
N ILE A 95 -7.04 18.68 -8.81
CA ILE A 95 -8.30 19.35 -8.52
C ILE A 95 -8.50 20.44 -9.57
N VAL A 96 -9.58 20.33 -10.35
CA VAL A 96 -9.99 21.35 -11.32
C VAL A 96 -11.15 22.13 -10.71
N THR A 97 -10.93 23.42 -10.49
CA THR A 97 -11.96 24.35 -10.04
C THR A 97 -12.36 25.23 -11.21
N LEU A 98 -13.65 25.25 -11.52
CA LEU A 98 -14.25 26.10 -12.54
C LEU A 98 -14.97 27.24 -11.83
N THR A 99 -14.56 28.48 -12.09
CA THR A 99 -15.21 29.66 -11.53
C THR A 99 -15.78 30.51 -12.66
N LEU A 100 -17.11 30.69 -12.65
CA LEU A 100 -17.86 31.43 -13.65
C LEU A 100 -18.28 32.78 -13.06
N GLN A 101 -17.81 33.87 -13.64
CA GLN A 101 -18.21 35.23 -13.24
C GLN A 101 -19.29 35.75 -14.19
N LYS A 102 -20.44 36.16 -13.65
CA LYS A 102 -21.57 36.67 -14.45
C LYS A 102 -21.15 37.97 -15.16
N GLY A 103 -21.05 37.95 -16.49
CA GLY A 103 -20.59 39.08 -17.31
C GLY A 103 -19.07 39.24 -17.43
N GLY A 104 -18.29 38.28 -16.93
CA GLY A 104 -16.82 38.34 -16.89
C GLY A 104 -16.12 37.22 -17.67
N ASN A 105 -15.06 36.67 -17.10
CA ASN A 105 -14.28 35.58 -17.68
C ASN A 105 -14.62 34.24 -17.01
N LEU A 106 -14.58 33.15 -17.79
CA LEU A 106 -14.47 31.79 -17.25
C LEU A 106 -13.03 31.59 -16.78
N THR A 107 -12.85 31.28 -15.50
CA THR A 107 -11.53 30.98 -14.95
C THR A 107 -11.43 29.49 -14.64
N VAL A 108 -10.54 28.82 -15.35
CA VAL A 108 -10.23 27.41 -15.13
C VAL A 108 -8.95 27.35 -14.31
N ARG A 109 -9.07 26.92 -13.06
CA ARG A 109 -7.93 26.74 -12.17
C ARG A 109 -7.67 25.25 -11.99
N ARG A 110 -6.53 24.79 -12.48
CA ARG A 110 -6.06 23.41 -12.26
C ARG A 110 -4.97 23.43 -11.21
N ARG A 111 -5.19 22.72 -10.11
CA ARG A 111 -4.20 22.51 -9.05
C ARG A 111 -3.69 21.08 -9.12
N THR A 112 -2.46 20.89 -9.55
CA THR A 112 -1.68 19.67 -9.28
C THR A 112 -0.90 19.86 -8.00
N TRP A 113 -0.31 18.79 -7.45
CA TRP A 113 0.50 18.90 -6.24
C TRP A 113 1.77 19.75 -6.43
N TRP A 114 2.29 19.89 -7.66
CA TRP A 114 3.49 20.69 -7.98
C TRP A 114 3.21 22.04 -8.65
N ARG A 115 2.02 22.30 -9.21
CA ARG A 115 1.75 23.55 -9.96
C ARG A 115 0.28 23.93 -9.94
N VAL A 116 0.04 25.23 -9.85
CA VAL A 116 -1.28 25.82 -10.11
C VAL A 116 -1.22 26.49 -11.46
N THR A 117 -2.05 26.05 -12.41
CA THR A 117 -2.25 26.74 -13.68
C THR A 117 -3.64 27.36 -13.70
N THR A 118 -3.69 28.65 -14.03
CA THR A 118 -4.93 29.40 -14.13
C THR A 118 -5.04 29.94 -15.56
N HIS A 119 -6.12 29.57 -16.24
CA HIS A 119 -6.44 30.09 -17.56
C HIS A 119 -7.75 30.87 -17.49
N ALA A 120 -7.73 32.09 -17.99
CA ALA A 120 -8.92 32.94 -18.11
C ALA A 120 -9.37 32.94 -19.57
N TYR A 121 -10.63 32.60 -19.79
CA TYR A 121 -11.26 32.61 -21.10
C TYR A 121 -12.39 33.65 -21.07
N PRO A 122 -12.38 34.65 -21.96
CA PRO A 122 -13.49 35.61 -22.03
C PRO A 122 -14.76 34.88 -22.47
N LEU A 123 -15.88 35.14 -21.77
CA LEU A 123 -17.17 34.50 -22.09
C LEU A 123 -17.64 34.83 -23.51
N SER A 124 -17.24 35.97 -24.08
CA SER A 124 -17.53 36.35 -25.46
C SER A 124 -16.87 35.46 -26.51
N ALA A 125 -15.82 34.71 -26.16
CA ALA A 125 -15.15 33.78 -27.06
C ALA A 125 -15.75 32.36 -27.01
N ILE A 126 -16.75 32.12 -26.15
CA ILE A 126 -17.41 30.82 -26.03
C ILE A 126 -18.64 30.81 -26.94
N GLU A 127 -18.46 30.26 -28.13
CA GLU A 127 -19.48 30.27 -29.21
C GLU A 127 -20.62 29.27 -28.94
N ALA A 128 -20.32 28.15 -28.28
CA ALA A 128 -21.31 27.15 -27.85
C ALA A 128 -20.81 26.32 -26.67
N VAL A 129 -21.69 25.99 -25.73
CA VAL A 129 -21.43 25.01 -24.66
C VAL A 129 -22.01 23.67 -25.10
N LEU A 130 -21.14 22.79 -25.58
CA LEU A 130 -21.51 21.40 -25.89
C LEU A 130 -21.39 20.56 -24.62
N LEU A 131 -22.53 20.22 -24.04
CA LEU A 131 -22.62 19.15 -23.05
C LEU A 131 -22.48 17.83 -23.81
N GLU A 132 -21.27 17.33 -23.97
CA GLU A 132 -21.08 15.94 -24.39
C GLU A 132 -21.41 15.04 -23.19
N PRO A 133 -22.50 14.24 -23.23
CA PRO A 133 -22.70 13.21 -22.24
C PRO A 133 -21.56 12.21 -22.42
N ARG A 134 -20.55 12.26 -21.55
CA ARG A 134 -19.51 11.23 -21.50
C ARG A 134 -20.21 9.87 -21.40
N PRO A 135 -20.17 9.00 -22.42
CA PRO A 135 -20.61 7.64 -22.20
C PRO A 135 -19.62 7.05 -21.19
N LEU A 136 -20.12 6.54 -20.06
CA LEU A 136 -19.38 5.71 -19.11
C LEU A 136 -18.99 4.37 -19.78
N ARG A 137 -18.24 4.42 -20.89
CA ARG A 137 -17.96 3.27 -21.77
C ARG A 137 -16.57 2.67 -21.59
N SER A 138 -15.81 3.08 -20.56
CA SER A 138 -14.51 2.47 -20.23
C SER A 138 -14.57 1.44 -19.09
N ALA A 139 -15.74 1.10 -18.54
CA ALA A 139 -15.87 0.04 -17.54
C ALA A 139 -16.44 -1.30 -18.06
N LEU A 140 -17.00 -1.36 -19.29
CA LEU A 140 -17.77 -2.53 -19.74
C LEU A 140 -17.66 -2.85 -21.25
N LEU A 141 -16.46 -2.87 -21.84
CA LEU A 141 -16.26 -3.39 -23.21
C LEU A 141 -15.11 -4.41 -23.29
N HIS A 142 -15.22 -5.45 -22.47
CA HIS A 142 -14.70 -6.80 -22.77
C HIS A 142 -15.72 -7.65 -23.55
N LEU A 143 -16.79 -7.06 -24.08
CA LEU A 143 -17.78 -7.78 -24.88
C LEU A 143 -17.50 -7.60 -26.37
N ARG A 144 -17.36 -8.75 -27.04
CA ARG A 144 -16.97 -8.99 -28.43
C ARG A 144 -17.59 -8.02 -29.45
N PRO A 145 -16.87 -7.69 -30.54
CA PRO A 145 -17.45 -6.96 -31.66
C PRO A 145 -18.44 -7.85 -32.42
N VAL A 146 -19.73 -7.50 -32.37
CA VAL A 146 -20.69 -7.92 -33.39
C VAL A 146 -20.48 -6.98 -34.58
N ALA A 147 -20.07 -7.53 -35.71
CA ALA A 147 -19.91 -6.81 -36.95
C ALA A 147 -21.25 -6.25 -37.43
N LEU A 148 -21.41 -4.92 -37.40
CA LEU A 148 -22.43 -4.23 -38.18
C LEU A 148 -21.72 -3.42 -39.26
N ALA A 149 -22.04 -3.72 -40.52
CA ALA A 149 -21.49 -3.11 -41.70
C ALA A 149 -21.71 -1.58 -41.74
N PRO A 150 -20.77 -0.79 -42.28
CA PRO A 150 -20.89 0.66 -42.34
C PRO A 150 -21.91 1.10 -43.40
N ARG A 151 -22.90 1.90 -43.00
CA ARG A 151 -23.67 2.74 -43.94
C ARG A 151 -22.91 4.04 -44.22
N PRO A 152 -22.63 4.39 -45.48
CA PRO A 152 -21.99 5.66 -45.81
C PRO A 152 -23.04 6.77 -45.84
N HIS A 153 -23.14 7.54 -44.76
CA HIS A 153 -23.71 8.89 -44.87
C HIS A 153 -22.56 9.88 -45.04
N ALA A 154 -22.32 10.24 -46.30
CA ALA A 154 -21.46 11.34 -46.67
C ALA A 154 -22.08 12.63 -46.11
N LEU A 155 -21.38 13.29 -45.18
CA LEU A 155 -21.64 14.69 -44.81
C LEU A 155 -21.19 15.56 -45.99
N PRO A 156 -22.09 16.27 -46.69
CA PRO A 156 -21.70 17.16 -47.76
C PRO A 156 -21.11 18.44 -47.16
N GLY A 157 -19.93 18.85 -47.66
CA GLY A 157 -19.43 20.23 -47.46
C GLY A 157 -18.08 20.39 -46.74
N LEU A 158 -17.46 19.33 -46.21
CA LEU A 158 -16.13 19.46 -45.59
C LEU A 158 -15.02 19.15 -46.59
N THR A 159 -14.29 20.19 -47.00
CA THR A 159 -13.11 20.01 -47.85
C THR A 159 -12.05 19.13 -47.15
N PRO A 160 -11.23 18.37 -47.89
CA PRO A 160 -10.22 17.49 -47.31
C PRO A 160 -9.26 18.19 -46.33
N ARG A 161 -8.99 19.47 -46.55
CA ARG A 161 -8.14 20.31 -45.69
C ARG A 161 -8.77 20.59 -44.33
N THR A 162 -10.10 20.75 -44.26
CA THR A 162 -10.81 20.97 -42.99
C THR A 162 -10.88 19.68 -42.16
N ARG A 163 -10.99 18.51 -42.81
CA ARG A 163 -10.95 17.20 -42.12
C ARG A 163 -9.60 16.93 -41.46
N ALA A 164 -8.49 17.23 -42.15
CA ALA A 164 -7.15 17.00 -41.60
C ALA A 164 -6.84 17.88 -40.39
N ARG A 165 -7.30 19.14 -40.38
CA ARG A 165 -7.14 20.05 -39.23
C ARG A 165 -7.94 19.62 -38.01
N LEU A 166 -9.14 19.06 -38.21
CA LEU A 166 -10.01 18.66 -37.10
C LEU A 166 -9.48 17.40 -36.39
N ILE A 167 -8.89 16.46 -37.13
CA ILE A 167 -8.25 15.27 -36.57
C ILE A 167 -6.94 15.63 -35.83
N ALA A 168 -6.16 16.57 -36.37
CA ALA A 168 -4.94 17.04 -35.71
C ALA A 168 -5.22 17.77 -34.38
N LEU A 169 -6.36 18.46 -34.26
CA LEU A 169 -6.74 19.21 -33.07
C LEU A 169 -7.26 18.30 -31.95
N ILE A 170 -7.89 17.18 -32.30
CA ILE A 170 -8.36 16.16 -31.34
C ILE A 170 -7.19 15.37 -30.74
N ASN A 171 -6.14 15.10 -31.53
CA ASN A 171 -4.97 14.33 -31.07
C ASN A 171 -3.90 15.17 -30.34
N ALA A 172 -4.09 16.49 -30.23
CA ALA A 172 -3.20 17.40 -29.50
C ALA A 172 -3.66 17.69 -28.06
N PHE A 173 -4.78 17.09 -27.62
CA PHE A 173 -5.31 17.11 -26.25
C PHE A 173 -5.21 15.73 -25.60
#